data_AF-B8G576-F1
#
_entry.id   AF-B8G576-F1
#
_cell.length_a   1.000
_cell.length_b   1.000
_cell.length_c   1.000
_cell.angle_alpha   90.00
_cell.angle_beta   90.00
_cell.angle_gamma   90.00
#
_symmetry.space_group_name_H-M   'P 1'
#
loop_
_entity.id
_entity.type
_entity.pdbx_description
1 polymer ?
#
loop_
_entity_poly.entity_id
_entity_poly.type
_entity_poly.pdbx_seq_one_letter_code
_entity_poly.pdbx_strand_id
1 'polypeptide(L)'
;MRIIQPVDQQLWWEIARACPYATFFHTPRWAEIACRLNQTVRDRTIAAIFANGTRAVLPLLEIRRYGPFAALMSTFEGCYGGIIADGPVDARDAERLYRQVYRWNISNFYYLANPIAPPETIDTTYRFGDEIAHVLHLDSDFDTIFSHFDKSARTNYRRGVREGVRIRRATSPADYEAYYRAYRDAVQRWGYDHTYGYSWEFLSGLFAFERQYPNEIALWVVELDGAVVGGTLAFYWN
;
A
#
# COMPACT_ATOMS: atom_id res chain seq x y z
N MET A 1 -16.12 -2.30 23.67
CA MET A 1 -15.78 -2.62 22.28
C MET A 1 -16.68 -3.75 21.80
N ARG A 2 -17.42 -3.51 20.72
CA ARG A 2 -18.20 -4.51 19.98
C ARG A 2 -17.43 -4.87 18.71
N ILE A 3 -17.07 -6.13 18.53
CA ILE A 3 -16.42 -6.63 17.30
C ILE A 3 -17.47 -6.88 16.22
N ILE A 4 -17.13 -6.55 14.98
CA ILE A 4 -17.95 -6.75 13.79
C ILE A 4 -17.16 -7.65 12.83
N GLN A 5 -17.68 -8.85 12.59
CA GLN A 5 -17.20 -9.79 11.59
C GLN A 5 -18.38 -10.59 11.00
N PRO A 6 -18.50 -10.77 9.68
CA PRO A 6 -17.66 -10.17 8.64
C PRO A 6 -17.79 -8.64 8.60
N VAL A 7 -16.75 -7.96 8.08
CA VAL A 7 -16.76 -6.50 7.92
C VAL A 7 -17.45 -6.17 6.60
N ASP A 8 -18.53 -5.41 6.70
CA ASP A 8 -19.21 -4.88 5.53
C ASP A 8 -18.31 -3.86 4.79
N GLN A 9 -18.24 -3.96 3.46
CA GLN A 9 -17.35 -3.10 2.67
C GLN A 9 -17.74 -1.64 2.72
N GLN A 10 -19.05 -1.34 2.80
CA GLN A 10 -19.53 0.04 2.87
C GLN A 10 -19.13 0.68 4.20
N LEU A 11 -19.27 -0.04 5.32
CA LEU A 11 -18.76 0.39 6.62
C LEU A 11 -17.25 0.67 6.59
N TRP A 12 -16.45 -0.20 5.97
CA TRP A 12 -15.01 0.00 5.87
C TRP A 12 -14.67 1.22 5.00
N TRP A 13 -15.35 1.42 3.87
CA TRP A 13 -15.18 2.63 3.06
C TRP A 13 -15.50 3.92 3.82
N GLU A 14 -16.57 3.94 4.60
CA GLU A 14 -16.93 5.08 5.44
C GLU A 14 -15.83 5.42 6.44
N ILE A 15 -15.32 4.40 7.15
CA ILE A 15 -14.25 4.59 8.15
C ILE A 15 -12.96 5.04 7.47
N ALA A 16 -12.58 4.43 6.35
CA ALA A 16 -11.38 4.82 5.61
C ALA A 16 -11.44 6.28 5.16
N ARG A 17 -12.57 6.73 4.59
CA ARG A 17 -12.75 8.12 4.12
C ARG A 17 -12.79 9.13 5.25
N ALA A 18 -13.29 8.75 6.43
CA ALA A 18 -13.35 9.62 7.60
C ALA A 18 -12.03 9.68 8.38
N CYS A 19 -11.13 8.73 8.14
CA CYS A 19 -9.85 8.63 8.85
C CYS A 19 -8.82 9.60 8.24
N PRO A 20 -8.31 10.59 9.01
CA PRO A 20 -7.42 11.63 8.46
C PRO A 20 -6.03 11.11 8.09
N TYR A 21 -5.67 9.92 8.57
CA TYR A 21 -4.37 9.30 8.32
C TYR A 21 -4.49 8.03 7.47
N ALA A 22 -5.69 7.63 7.02
CA ALA A 22 -5.81 6.48 6.14
C ALA A 22 -5.05 6.72 4.83
N THR A 23 -4.48 5.65 4.29
CA THR A 23 -3.87 5.62 2.95
C THR A 23 -4.62 4.61 2.08
N PHE A 24 -4.37 4.60 0.78
CA PHE A 24 -4.94 3.62 -0.15
C PHE A 24 -4.80 2.17 0.37
N PHE A 25 -3.67 1.87 1.01
CA PHE A 25 -3.30 0.53 1.50
C PHE A 25 -4.11 0.04 2.70
N HIS A 26 -4.90 0.92 3.34
CA HIS A 26 -5.85 0.58 4.40
C HIS A 26 -7.26 0.31 3.86
N THR A 27 -7.50 0.50 2.57
CA THR A 27 -8.85 0.47 1.99
C THR A 27 -9.30 -0.95 1.63
N PRO A 28 -10.62 -1.19 1.51
CA PRO A 28 -11.14 -2.46 0.98
C PRO A 28 -10.53 -2.85 -0.37
N ARG A 29 -10.18 -1.86 -1.20
CA ARG A 29 -9.67 -2.10 -2.55
C ARG A 29 -8.31 -2.78 -2.56
N TRP A 30 -7.44 -2.40 -1.64
CA TRP A 30 -6.12 -3.02 -1.57
C TRP A 30 -6.21 -4.47 -1.08
N ALA A 31 -7.10 -4.75 -0.13
CA ALA A 31 -7.39 -6.13 0.28
C ALA A 31 -8.03 -6.96 -0.84
N GLU A 32 -8.94 -6.37 -1.64
CA GLU A 32 -9.51 -7.01 -2.82
C GLU A 32 -8.42 -7.37 -3.85
N ILE A 33 -7.50 -6.45 -4.14
CA ILE A 33 -6.35 -6.69 -5.03
C ILE A 33 -5.53 -7.86 -4.50
N ALA A 34 -5.15 -7.85 -3.22
CA ALA A 34 -4.35 -8.92 -2.62
C ALA A 34 -5.04 -10.29 -2.73
N CYS A 35 -6.34 -10.38 -2.40
CA CYS A 35 -7.09 -11.63 -2.47
C CYS A 35 -7.35 -12.12 -3.90
N ARG A 36 -7.53 -11.22 -4.87
CA ARG A 36 -7.74 -11.61 -6.28
C ARG A 36 -6.45 -12.04 -6.96
N LEU A 37 -5.35 -11.34 -6.71
CA LEU A 37 -4.07 -11.60 -7.36
C LEU A 37 -3.27 -12.71 -6.67
N ASN A 38 -3.58 -13.02 -5.41
CA ASN A 38 -2.96 -14.11 -4.69
C ASN A 38 -4.00 -15.03 -4.02
N GLN A 39 -4.25 -16.18 -4.64
CA GLN A 39 -5.23 -17.16 -4.18
C GLN A 39 -4.91 -17.79 -2.82
N THR A 40 -3.70 -17.60 -2.28
CA THR A 40 -3.33 -18.07 -0.94
C THR A 40 -3.69 -17.07 0.17
N VAL A 41 -3.97 -15.81 -0.22
CA VAL A 41 -4.33 -14.72 0.68
C VAL A 41 -5.83 -14.71 0.94
N ARG A 42 -6.23 -14.49 2.19
CA ARG A 42 -7.64 -14.38 2.60
C ARG A 42 -7.85 -13.13 3.44
N ASP A 43 -8.97 -12.44 3.20
CA ASP A 43 -9.39 -11.34 4.04
C ASP A 43 -9.82 -11.85 5.44
N ARG A 44 -9.27 -11.21 6.47
CA ARG A 44 -9.56 -11.42 7.89
C ARG A 44 -9.80 -10.11 8.63
N THR A 45 -10.06 -9.04 7.89
CA THR A 45 -10.30 -7.69 8.42
C THR A 45 -11.28 -7.74 9.60
N ILE A 46 -10.96 -6.94 10.62
CA ILE A 46 -11.75 -6.83 11.85
C ILE A 46 -12.21 -5.39 11.96
N ALA A 47 -13.50 -5.19 12.19
CA ALA A 47 -14.03 -3.89 12.57
C ALA A 47 -14.49 -3.92 14.03
N ALA A 48 -14.48 -2.74 14.65
CA ALA A 48 -14.88 -2.58 16.04
C ALA A 48 -15.62 -1.26 16.24
N ILE A 49 -16.53 -1.24 17.21
CA ILE A 49 -17.13 -0.02 17.74
C ILE A 49 -16.71 0.10 19.19
N PHE A 50 -16.00 1.18 19.50
CA PHE A 50 -15.49 1.50 20.82
C PHE A 50 -16.58 2.10 21.72
N ALA A 51 -16.31 2.21 23.02
CA ALA A 51 -17.31 2.68 23.99
C ALA A 51 -17.71 4.14 23.75
N ASN A 52 -16.81 4.95 23.21
CA ASN A 52 -17.04 6.34 22.81
C ASN A 52 -17.80 6.49 21.48
N GLY A 53 -18.18 5.39 20.83
CA GLY A 53 -18.87 5.39 19.53
C GLY A 53 -17.95 5.42 18.31
N THR A 54 -16.64 5.63 18.48
CA THR A 54 -15.66 5.56 17.38
C THR A 54 -15.73 4.18 16.72
N ARG A 55 -15.77 4.18 15.39
CA ARG A 55 -15.70 2.97 14.57
C ARG A 55 -14.29 2.83 14.02
N ALA A 56 -13.73 1.65 14.16
CA ALA A 56 -12.38 1.35 13.73
C ALA A 56 -12.35 0.09 12.86
N VAL A 57 -11.39 0.06 11.94
CA VAL A 57 -11.06 -1.10 11.13
C VAL A 57 -9.57 -1.39 11.30
N LEU A 58 -9.26 -2.66 11.51
CA LEU A 58 -7.93 -3.21 11.36
C LEU A 58 -7.94 -4.08 10.10
N PRO A 59 -7.49 -3.54 8.94
CA PRO A 59 -7.29 -4.32 7.72
C PRO A 59 -6.38 -5.49 8.05
N LEU A 60 -6.77 -6.71 7.66
CA LEU A 60 -6.01 -7.93 7.94
C LEU A 60 -6.12 -8.92 6.79
N LEU A 61 -4.98 -9.45 6.40
CA LEU A 61 -4.84 -10.52 5.43
C LEU A 61 -4.16 -11.73 6.07
N GLU A 62 -4.68 -12.91 5.80
CA GLU A 62 -4.19 -14.20 6.25
C GLU A 62 -3.48 -14.93 5.12
N ILE A 63 -2.25 -15.38 5.38
CA ILE A 63 -1.51 -16.29 4.52
C ILE A 63 -1.32 -17.60 5.27
N ARG A 64 -1.87 -18.68 4.72
CA ARG A 64 -1.69 -20.01 5.30
C ARG A 64 -0.23 -20.45 5.17
N ARG A 65 0.29 -21.01 6.26
CA ARG A 65 1.60 -21.65 6.32
C ARG A 65 1.40 -23.17 6.34
N TYR A 66 2.28 -23.90 7.02
CA TYR A 66 2.19 -25.34 7.16
C TYR A 66 1.14 -25.74 8.21
N GLY A 67 0.27 -26.68 7.84
CA GLY A 67 -0.75 -27.24 8.74
C GLY A 67 -1.82 -26.21 9.15
N PRO A 68 -2.23 -26.14 10.43
CA PRO A 68 -3.27 -25.21 10.88
C PRO A 68 -2.77 -23.77 11.01
N PHE A 69 -1.46 -23.54 10.91
CA PHE A 69 -0.85 -22.26 11.22
C PHE A 69 -0.95 -21.27 10.06
N ALA A 70 -1.16 -20.00 10.39
CA ALA A 70 -1.20 -18.90 9.45
C ALA A 70 -0.42 -17.68 9.96
N ALA A 71 0.03 -16.86 9.03
CA ALA A 71 0.53 -15.52 9.32
C ALA A 71 -0.57 -14.49 9.05
N LEU A 72 -0.67 -13.47 9.90
CA LEU A 72 -1.50 -12.30 9.65
C LEU A 72 -0.61 -11.11 9.29
N MET A 73 -1.08 -10.32 8.35
CA MET A 73 -0.49 -9.04 7.99
C MET A 73 -1.57 -7.99 7.92
N SER A 74 -1.31 -6.78 8.40
CA SER A 74 -2.34 -5.74 8.27
C SER A 74 -2.57 -5.34 6.81
N THR A 75 -1.57 -5.51 5.96
CA THR A 75 -1.69 -5.25 4.53
C THR A 75 -0.65 -6.03 3.73
N PHE A 76 -0.77 -6.00 2.41
CA PHE A 76 0.06 -6.76 1.45
C PHE A 76 1.20 -5.90 0.87
N GLU A 77 2.27 -6.54 0.40
CA GLU A 77 3.45 -5.92 -0.26
C GLU A 77 4.15 -4.82 0.55
N GLY A 78 4.30 -5.03 1.88
CA GLY A 78 5.07 -4.12 2.73
C GLY A 78 4.51 -2.70 2.82
N CYS A 79 3.22 -2.52 2.50
CA CYS A 79 2.58 -1.21 2.53
C CYS A 79 2.12 -0.83 3.95
N TYR A 80 1.64 0.41 4.12
CA TYR A 80 1.15 0.89 5.41
C TYR A 80 -0.11 0.15 5.87
N GLY A 81 -0.08 -0.37 7.10
CA GLY A 81 -1.22 -0.95 7.78
C GLY A 81 -1.40 -0.36 9.17
N GLY A 82 -2.14 -1.07 10.01
CA GLY A 82 -2.53 -0.64 11.35
C GLY A 82 -4.00 -0.25 11.43
N ILE A 83 -4.40 0.33 12.56
CA ILE A 83 -5.80 0.66 12.83
C ILE A 83 -6.17 1.99 12.17
N ILE A 84 -7.21 1.99 11.34
CA ILE A 84 -7.88 3.22 10.89
C ILE A 84 -9.20 3.42 11.65
N ALA A 85 -9.56 4.66 11.92
CA ALA A 85 -10.78 4.98 12.66
C ALA A 85 -11.39 6.31 12.22
N ASP A 86 -12.70 6.45 12.39
CA ASP A 86 -13.45 7.67 12.09
C ASP A 86 -13.54 8.64 13.29
N GLY A 87 -12.70 8.43 14.30
CA GLY A 87 -12.68 9.17 15.55
C GLY A 87 -11.49 8.80 16.42
N PRO A 88 -11.38 9.37 17.62
CA PRO A 88 -10.26 9.10 18.52
C PRO A 88 -10.25 7.64 18.98
N VAL A 89 -9.07 7.05 18.97
CA VAL A 89 -8.78 5.70 19.49
C VAL A 89 -7.81 5.85 20.65
N ASP A 90 -8.23 5.46 21.84
CA ASP A 90 -7.33 5.43 22.99
C ASP A 90 -6.43 4.18 22.97
N ALA A 91 -5.35 4.25 23.74
CA ALA A 91 -4.34 3.21 23.81
C ALA A 91 -4.89 1.82 24.16
N ARG A 92 -5.86 1.77 25.08
CA ARG A 92 -6.43 0.53 25.59
C ARG A 92 -7.35 -0.11 24.56
N ASP A 93 -8.13 0.69 23.84
CA ASP A 93 -9.00 0.22 22.79
C ASP A 93 -8.20 -0.25 21.55
N ALA A 94 -7.11 0.43 21.19
CA ALA A 94 -6.16 -0.05 20.19
C ALA A 94 -5.54 -1.40 20.58
N GLU A 95 -5.02 -1.52 21.80
CA GLU A 95 -4.44 -2.77 22.32
C GLU A 95 -5.45 -3.92 22.27
N ARG A 96 -6.70 -3.67 22.68
CA ARG A 96 -7.76 -4.68 22.67
C ARG A 96 -8.14 -5.14 21.26
N LEU A 97 -8.11 -4.24 20.28
CA LEU A 97 -8.34 -4.58 18.88
C LEU A 97 -7.18 -5.42 18.32
N TYR A 98 -5.93 -5.03 18.59
CA TYR A 98 -4.77 -5.83 18.20
C TYR A 98 -4.75 -7.22 18.84
N ARG A 99 -5.15 -7.35 20.11
CA ARG A 99 -5.25 -8.66 20.78
C ARG A 99 -6.23 -9.63 20.09
N GLN A 100 -7.14 -9.17 19.23
CA GLN A 100 -8.03 -10.05 18.45
C GLN A 100 -7.28 -10.91 17.41
N VAL A 101 -6.08 -10.48 17.05
CA VAL A 101 -5.16 -11.18 16.13
C VAL A 101 -4.51 -12.39 16.82
N TYR A 102 -4.37 -12.37 18.15
CA TYR A 102 -3.70 -13.42 18.90
C TYR A 102 -4.62 -14.64 19.06
N ARG A 103 -4.42 -15.63 18.19
CA ARG A 103 -5.10 -16.93 18.23
C ARG A 103 -4.06 -18.04 18.20
N TRP A 104 -4.41 -19.21 18.75
CA TRP A 104 -3.48 -20.34 18.89
C TRP A 104 -2.83 -20.78 17.57
N ASN A 105 -3.47 -20.52 16.44
CA ASN A 105 -3.02 -20.91 15.11
C ASN A 105 -2.36 -19.76 14.32
N ILE A 106 -2.12 -18.60 14.92
CA ILE A 106 -1.43 -17.48 14.28
C ILE A 106 0.04 -17.50 14.71
N SER A 107 0.94 -17.76 13.76
CA SER A 107 2.37 -17.85 14.03
C SER A 107 3.01 -16.48 14.21
N ASN A 108 2.52 -15.48 13.49
CA ASN A 108 3.05 -14.12 13.52
C ASN A 108 2.00 -13.12 13.01
N PHE A 109 2.11 -11.90 13.50
CA PHE A 109 1.41 -10.72 13.01
C PHE A 109 2.44 -9.63 12.72
N TYR A 110 2.33 -8.98 11.57
CA TYR A 110 3.17 -7.82 11.26
C TYR A 110 2.39 -6.77 10.46
N TYR A 111 2.86 -5.53 10.55
CA TYR A 111 2.43 -4.44 9.69
C TYR A 111 3.54 -3.40 9.63
N LEU A 112 3.55 -2.62 8.55
CA LEU A 112 4.36 -1.42 8.48
C LEU A 112 3.53 -0.27 9.06
N ALA A 113 4.07 0.38 10.09
CA ALA A 113 3.41 1.54 10.69
C ALA A 113 3.30 2.68 9.68
N ASN A 114 2.17 3.36 9.72
CA ASN A 114 1.90 4.50 8.87
C ASN A 114 2.53 5.78 9.46
N PRO A 115 3.47 6.46 8.79
CA PRO A 115 4.18 7.63 9.35
C PRO A 115 3.27 8.85 9.57
N ILE A 116 2.08 8.89 8.95
CA ILE A 116 1.08 9.95 9.17
C ILE A 116 0.05 9.59 10.24
N ALA A 117 0.03 8.35 10.74
CA ALA A 117 -0.86 7.95 11.80
C ALA A 117 -0.37 8.44 13.18
N PRO A 118 -1.28 8.65 14.15
CA PRO A 118 -0.89 8.86 15.53
C PRO A 118 0.01 7.72 16.02
N PRO A 119 0.99 7.98 16.90
CA PRO A 119 1.81 6.93 17.49
C PRO A 119 0.92 5.89 18.15
N GLU A 120 1.06 4.64 17.73
CA GLU A 120 0.30 3.55 18.32
C GLU A 120 0.96 3.11 19.62
N THR A 121 0.17 2.98 20.68
CA THR A 121 0.58 2.28 21.89
C THR A 121 0.39 0.79 21.67
N ILE A 122 1.51 0.10 21.53
CA ILE A 122 1.59 -1.32 21.25
C ILE A 122 2.14 -2.01 22.50
N ASP A 123 1.63 -3.20 22.84
CA ASP A 123 2.16 -4.00 23.96
C ASP A 123 3.65 -4.34 23.73
N THR A 124 4.40 -4.61 24.78
CA THR A 124 5.84 -4.96 24.77
C THR A 124 6.20 -6.26 24.05
N THR A 125 5.22 -6.97 23.49
CA THR A 125 5.39 -8.27 22.80
C THR A 125 5.93 -8.12 21.37
N TYR A 126 6.15 -6.89 20.89
CA TYR A 126 6.44 -6.60 19.49
C TYR A 126 7.95 -6.41 19.25
N ARG A 127 8.40 -6.86 18.08
CA ARG A 127 9.73 -6.55 17.57
C ARG A 127 9.60 -5.43 16.55
N PHE A 128 10.39 -4.39 16.73
CA PHE A 128 10.41 -3.24 15.84
C PHE A 128 11.61 -3.35 14.89
N GLY A 129 11.36 -2.98 13.63
CA GLY A 129 12.39 -2.67 12.65
C GLY A 129 12.19 -1.23 12.18
N ASP A 130 13.29 -0.53 11.94
CA ASP A 130 13.24 0.83 11.44
C ASP A 130 13.05 0.81 9.92
N GLU A 131 12.11 1.62 9.44
CA GLU A 131 11.79 1.81 8.03
C GLU A 131 11.69 3.31 7.73
N ILE A 132 12.09 3.71 6.52
CA ILE A 132 12.14 5.13 6.12
C ILE A 132 11.10 5.41 5.06
N ALA A 133 10.22 6.37 5.34
CA ALA A 133 9.29 6.94 4.38
C ALA A 133 9.71 8.37 4.02
N HIS A 134 9.70 8.69 2.73
CA HIS A 134 9.87 10.07 2.25
C HIS A 134 8.49 10.66 1.95
N VAL A 135 8.10 11.69 2.69
CA VAL A 135 6.81 12.38 2.55
C VAL A 135 7.04 13.76 1.95
N LEU A 136 6.36 14.06 0.85
CA LEU A 136 6.38 15.36 0.20
C LEU A 136 4.97 15.96 0.26
N HIS A 137 4.85 17.14 0.88
CA HIS A 137 3.60 17.88 0.90
C HIS A 137 3.38 18.58 -0.45
N LEU A 138 2.21 18.35 -1.06
CA LEU A 138 1.80 18.93 -2.36
C LEU A 138 0.86 20.13 -2.15
N ASP A 139 1.27 21.06 -1.30
CA ASP A 139 0.47 22.22 -0.86
C ASP A 139 0.67 23.49 -1.72
N SER A 140 1.53 23.40 -2.73
CA SER A 140 1.91 24.50 -3.63
C SER A 140 2.02 24.02 -5.08
N ASP A 141 2.24 24.93 -6.02
CA ASP A 141 2.46 24.58 -7.42
C ASP A 141 3.77 23.78 -7.63
N PHE A 142 3.86 23.13 -8.79
CA PHE A 142 5.01 22.30 -9.15
C PHE A 142 6.34 23.06 -9.09
N ASP A 143 6.42 24.29 -9.62
CA ASP A 143 7.69 25.02 -9.69
C ASP A 143 8.18 25.39 -8.29
N THR A 144 7.27 25.79 -7.40
CA THR A 144 7.55 26.06 -5.99
C THR A 144 8.09 24.81 -5.29
N ILE A 145 7.37 23.68 -5.36
CA ILE A 145 7.80 22.41 -4.75
C ILE A 145 9.13 21.95 -5.33
N PHE A 146 9.24 21.96 -6.66
CA PHE A 146 10.42 21.52 -7.39
C PHE A 146 11.63 22.39 -7.06
N SER A 147 11.45 23.68 -6.72
CA SER A 147 12.54 24.57 -6.34
C SER A 147 13.30 24.13 -5.08
N HIS A 148 12.64 23.38 -4.19
CA HIS A 148 13.21 22.85 -2.94
C HIS A 148 14.07 21.60 -3.16
N PHE A 149 13.99 20.96 -4.33
CA PHE A 149 14.84 19.83 -4.66
C PHE A 149 16.29 20.26 -4.83
N ASP A 150 17.22 19.35 -4.52
CA ASP A 150 18.64 19.62 -4.67
C ASP A 150 19.00 19.97 -6.13
N LYS A 151 20.12 20.68 -6.29
CA LYS A 151 20.57 21.16 -7.60
C LYS A 151 20.75 20.01 -8.60
N SER A 152 21.22 18.84 -8.15
CA SER A 152 21.49 17.70 -9.01
C SER A 152 20.20 17.07 -9.53
N ALA A 153 19.20 16.88 -8.66
CA ALA A 153 17.89 16.36 -9.03
C ALA A 153 17.21 17.27 -10.06
N ARG A 154 17.21 18.59 -9.83
CA ARG A 154 16.64 19.57 -10.77
C ARG A 154 17.37 19.59 -12.12
N THR A 155 18.69 19.46 -12.10
CA THR A 155 19.52 19.42 -13.31
C THR A 155 19.26 18.14 -14.13
N ASN A 156 19.18 17.00 -13.46
CA ASN A 156 18.93 15.70 -14.10
C ASN A 156 17.52 15.65 -14.72
N TYR A 157 16.50 16.15 -14.01
CA TYR A 157 15.15 16.27 -14.55
C TYR A 157 15.11 17.12 -15.83
N ARG A 158 15.67 18.34 -15.79
CA ARG A 158 15.72 19.24 -16.95
C ARG A 158 16.54 18.68 -18.10
N ARG A 159 17.62 17.95 -17.81
CA ARG A 159 18.41 17.23 -18.81
C ARG A 159 17.56 16.16 -19.49
N GLY A 160 16.89 15.30 -18.73
CA GLY A 160 16.02 14.26 -19.27
C GLY A 160 14.94 14.83 -20.19
N VAL A 161 14.25 15.90 -19.77
CA VAL A 161 13.25 16.57 -20.61
C VAL A 161 13.86 17.09 -21.93
N ARG A 162 15.03 17.72 -21.89
CA ARG A 162 15.73 18.20 -23.10
C ARG A 162 16.20 17.06 -24.00
N GLU A 163 16.56 15.92 -23.44
CA GLU A 163 16.99 14.70 -24.14
C GLU A 163 15.82 13.87 -24.66
N GLY A 164 14.58 14.34 -24.50
CA GLY A 164 13.39 13.71 -25.09
C GLY A 164 12.67 12.73 -24.17
N VAL A 165 13.02 12.66 -22.88
CA VAL A 165 12.26 11.87 -21.90
C VAL A 165 10.83 12.39 -21.80
N ARG A 166 9.86 11.49 -21.90
CA ARG A 166 8.43 11.77 -21.72
C ARG A 166 7.86 10.94 -20.60
N ILE A 167 6.91 11.51 -19.87
CA ILE A 167 6.15 10.80 -18.83
C ILE A 167 4.70 10.79 -19.29
N ARG A 168 4.09 9.61 -19.31
CA ARG A 168 2.67 9.47 -19.62
C ARG A 168 2.07 8.32 -18.83
N ARG A 169 0.75 8.32 -18.76
CA ARG A 169 0.02 7.18 -18.21
C ARG A 169 0.11 5.98 -19.16
N ALA A 170 0.24 4.78 -18.60
CA ALA A 170 0.02 3.54 -19.33
C ALA A 170 -1.45 3.46 -19.75
N THR A 171 -1.70 2.99 -20.97
CA THR A 171 -3.06 2.92 -21.54
C THR A 171 -3.39 1.54 -22.09
N SER A 172 -2.40 0.67 -22.21
CA SER A 172 -2.52 -0.64 -22.85
C SER A 172 -1.78 -1.74 -22.09
N PRO A 173 -2.13 -3.02 -22.31
CA PRO A 173 -1.35 -4.14 -21.81
C PRO A 173 0.11 -4.12 -22.28
N ALA A 174 0.37 -3.60 -23.49
CA ALA A 174 1.72 -3.49 -24.03
C ALA A 174 2.59 -2.52 -23.23
N ASP A 175 2.01 -1.45 -22.67
CA ASP A 175 2.74 -0.53 -21.77
C ASP A 175 3.17 -1.25 -20.48
N TYR A 176 2.31 -2.10 -19.93
CA TYR A 176 2.61 -2.91 -18.75
C TYR A 176 3.71 -3.94 -19.04
N GLU A 177 3.65 -4.59 -20.20
CA GLU A 177 4.69 -5.53 -20.62
C GLU A 177 6.04 -4.83 -20.80
N ALA A 178 6.06 -3.67 -21.45
CA ALA A 178 7.27 -2.88 -21.64
C ALA A 178 7.84 -2.38 -20.31
N TYR A 179 6.98 -1.90 -19.39
CA TYR A 179 7.37 -1.55 -18.03
C TYR A 179 7.95 -2.75 -17.28
N TYR A 180 7.30 -3.92 -17.35
CA TYR A 180 7.77 -5.13 -16.66
C TYR A 180 9.15 -5.56 -17.15
N ARG A 181 9.42 -5.49 -18.47
CA ARG A 181 10.76 -5.76 -19.02
C ARG A 181 11.79 -4.78 -18.45
N ALA A 182 11.52 -3.48 -18.49
CA ALA A 182 12.41 -2.47 -17.93
C ALA A 182 12.66 -2.65 -16.40
N TYR A 183 11.62 -3.04 -15.67
CA TYR A 183 11.70 -3.39 -14.25
C TYR A 183 12.58 -4.61 -14.01
N ARG A 184 12.40 -5.69 -14.78
CA ARG A 184 13.22 -6.90 -14.65
C ARG A 184 14.69 -6.66 -14.99
N ASP A 185 14.95 -5.83 -16.00
CA ASP A 185 16.32 -5.39 -16.31
C ASP A 185 16.94 -4.62 -15.13
N ALA A 186 16.16 -3.76 -14.45
CA ALA A 186 16.61 -3.06 -13.26
C ALA A 186 16.92 -4.02 -12.10
N VAL A 187 16.03 -4.99 -11.83
CA VAL A 187 16.23 -6.01 -10.80
C VAL A 187 17.50 -6.82 -11.05
N GLN A 188 17.76 -7.21 -12.30
CA GLN A 188 18.99 -7.89 -12.68
C GLN A 188 20.23 -7.01 -12.46
N ARG A 189 20.16 -5.72 -12.81
CA ARG A 189 21.25 -4.75 -12.55
C ARG A 189 21.54 -4.57 -11.07
N TRP A 190 20.54 -4.70 -10.19
CA TRP A 190 20.73 -4.68 -8.74
C TRP A 190 21.34 -5.97 -8.19
N GLY A 191 21.51 -7.00 -9.02
CA GLY A 191 22.11 -8.28 -8.63
C GLY A 191 21.13 -9.28 -8.00
N TYR A 192 19.82 -9.03 -8.10
CA TYR A 192 18.79 -9.95 -7.63
C TYR A 192 18.30 -10.87 -8.75
N ASP A 193 17.78 -12.04 -8.37
CA ASP A 193 17.27 -13.02 -9.31
C ASP A 193 15.81 -12.77 -9.74
N HIS A 194 15.26 -13.70 -10.52
CA HIS A 194 13.88 -13.65 -11.05
C HIS A 194 12.80 -13.77 -9.98
N THR A 195 13.13 -14.22 -8.76
CA THR A 195 12.18 -14.38 -7.64
C THR A 195 12.05 -13.11 -6.80
N TYR A 196 12.98 -12.17 -6.93
CA TYR A 196 12.91 -10.89 -6.24
C TYR A 196 11.92 -9.95 -6.92
N GLY A 197 11.03 -9.35 -6.13
CA GLY A 197 10.13 -8.29 -6.56
C GLY A 197 8.82 -8.79 -7.18
N TYR A 198 8.15 -7.92 -7.94
CA TYR A 198 6.83 -8.20 -8.47
C TYR A 198 6.88 -9.19 -9.64
N SER A 199 5.93 -10.13 -9.66
CA SER A 199 5.74 -11.05 -10.78
C SER A 199 4.94 -10.40 -11.91
N TRP A 200 4.99 -11.01 -13.09
CA TRP A 200 4.16 -10.59 -14.23
C TRP A 200 2.67 -10.72 -13.92
N GLU A 201 2.26 -11.78 -13.23
CA GLU A 201 0.88 -12.06 -12.86
C GLU A 201 0.32 -10.96 -11.95
N PHE A 202 1.13 -10.47 -11.01
CA PHE A 202 0.75 -9.35 -10.15
C PHE A 202 0.55 -8.06 -10.97
N LEU A 203 1.53 -7.68 -11.80
CA LEU A 203 1.45 -6.44 -12.59
C LEU A 203 0.35 -6.49 -13.66
N SER A 204 0.25 -7.58 -14.40
CA SER A 204 -0.82 -7.77 -15.40
C SER A 204 -2.21 -7.84 -14.75
N GLY A 205 -2.32 -8.40 -13.54
CA GLY A 205 -3.54 -8.35 -12.75
C GLY A 205 -3.93 -6.95 -12.31
N LEU A 206 -2.95 -6.13 -11.91
CA LEU A 206 -3.17 -4.72 -11.56
C LEU A 206 -3.70 -3.88 -12.73
N PHE A 207 -3.34 -4.20 -13.97
CA PHE A 207 -3.88 -3.50 -15.14
C PHE A 207 -5.42 -3.56 -15.17
N ALA A 208 -6.03 -4.71 -14.86
CA ALA A 208 -7.49 -4.82 -14.81
C ALA A 208 -8.11 -3.89 -13.76
N PHE A 209 -7.46 -3.75 -12.59
CA PHE A 209 -7.89 -2.82 -11.55
C PHE A 209 -7.70 -1.36 -11.96
N GLU A 210 -6.58 -1.00 -12.59
CA GLU A 210 -6.39 0.35 -13.15
C GLU A 210 -7.51 0.68 -14.15
N ARG A 211 -7.88 -0.25 -15.04
CA ARG A 211 -8.95 -0.01 -16.02
C ARG A 211 -10.31 0.24 -15.36
N GLN A 212 -10.56 -0.41 -14.23
CA GLN A 212 -11.81 -0.24 -13.47
C GLN A 212 -11.78 1.01 -12.57
N TYR A 213 -10.61 1.34 -12.02
CA TYR A 213 -10.41 2.42 -11.05
C TYR A 213 -9.29 3.37 -11.47
N PRO A 214 -9.42 4.04 -12.63
CA PRO A 214 -8.32 4.81 -13.21
C PRO A 214 -7.95 6.05 -12.38
N ASN A 215 -8.82 6.51 -11.48
CA ASN A 215 -8.51 7.66 -10.63
C ASN A 215 -7.76 7.27 -9.35
N GLU A 216 -7.58 5.98 -9.10
CA GLU A 216 -7.02 5.47 -7.84
C GLU A 216 -5.75 4.67 -8.05
N ILE A 217 -5.59 4.03 -9.21
CA ILE A 217 -4.43 3.23 -9.55
C ILE A 217 -3.98 3.70 -10.92
N ALA A 218 -2.71 4.08 -11.04
CA ALA A 218 -2.13 4.42 -12.34
C ALA A 218 -0.71 3.90 -12.46
N LEU A 219 -0.38 3.30 -13.59
CA LEU A 219 1.01 3.13 -13.99
C LEU A 219 1.43 4.35 -14.82
N TRP A 220 2.42 5.09 -14.34
CA TRP A 220 3.11 6.10 -15.14
C TRP A 220 4.34 5.47 -15.76
N VAL A 221 4.46 5.55 -17.09
CA VAL A 221 5.63 5.08 -17.83
C VAL A 221 6.51 6.25 -18.21
N VAL A 222 7.82 6.01 -18.16
CA VAL A 222 8.86 6.92 -18.64
C VAL A 222 9.34 6.40 -19.98
N GLU A 223 9.25 7.24 -21.00
CA GLU A 223 9.64 6.91 -22.37
C GLU A 223 10.88 7.70 -22.79
N LEU A 224 11.76 7.04 -23.56
CA LEU A 224 12.87 7.65 -24.28
C LEU A 224 12.94 7.00 -25.68
N ASP A 225 13.02 7.82 -26.73
CA ASP A 225 13.05 7.36 -28.12
C ASP A 225 11.93 6.38 -28.51
N GLY A 226 10.74 6.56 -27.92
CA GLY A 226 9.56 5.73 -28.17
C GLY A 226 9.54 4.38 -27.43
N ALA A 227 10.53 4.10 -26.59
CA ALA A 227 10.59 2.92 -25.75
C ALA A 227 10.33 3.26 -24.27
N VAL A 228 9.57 2.41 -23.58
CA VAL A 228 9.41 2.50 -22.12
C VAL A 228 10.71 2.05 -21.46
N VAL A 229 11.32 2.94 -20.68
CA VAL A 229 12.60 2.72 -19.99
C VAL A 229 12.45 2.62 -18.47
N GLY A 230 11.25 2.86 -17.96
CA GLY A 230 10.93 2.78 -16.53
C GLY A 230 9.51 3.23 -16.25
N GLY A 231 9.17 3.34 -14.97
CA GLY A 231 7.85 3.79 -14.57
C GLY A 231 7.64 3.76 -13.06
N THR A 232 6.45 4.18 -12.65
CA THR A 232 6.02 4.20 -11.26
C THR A 232 4.56 3.82 -11.18
N LEU A 233 4.27 2.81 -10.36
CA LEU A 233 2.91 2.47 -9.99
C LEU A 233 2.48 3.41 -8.85
N ALA A 234 1.46 4.22 -9.10
CA ALA A 234 0.93 5.19 -8.17
C ALA A 234 -0.46 4.75 -7.68
N PHE A 235 -0.68 4.93 -6.38
CA PHE A 235 -1.95 4.69 -5.71
C PHE A 235 -2.43 6.00 -5.10
N TYR A 236 -3.61 6.46 -5.52
CA TYR A 236 -4.19 7.73 -5.12
C TYR A 236 -5.26 7.51 -4.07
N TRP A 237 -5.21 8.33 -3.02
CA TRP A 237 -6.14 8.31 -1.90
C TRP A 237 -6.28 9.72 -1.34
N ASN A 238 -7.53 10.08 -1.02
CA ASN A 238 -7.98 11.42 -0.67
C ASN A 238 -7.86 12.44 -1.81
#